data_AF-A0A1F8PTF1-F1
#
_entry.id   AF-A0A1F8PTF1-F1
#
_cell.length_a   1.000
_cell.length_b   1.000
_cell.length_c   1.000
_cell.angle_alpha   90.00
_cell.angle_beta   90.00
_cell.angle_gamma   90.00
#
_symmetry.space_group_name_H-M   'P 1'
#
loop_
_entity.id
_entity.type
_entity.pdbx_description
1 polymer ?
#
loop_
_entity_poly.entity_id
_entity_poly.type
_entity_poly.pdbx_seq_one_letter_code
_entity_poly.pdbx_strand_id
1 'polypeptide(L)'
;MVRKQVYIQKSQEERLKKVAQSRGVSEAEIIRRALEVELRRAGYRQAYDNEAFSKFLAFMQELDQRPPIPQRKRDWTRDDLYEERMKRYDRHSD
;
A
#
# COMPACT_ATOMS: atom_id res chain seq x y z
N MET A 1 -6.86 13.96 3.31
CA MET A 1 -7.56 13.76 2.01
C MET A 1 -8.45 14.97 1.74
N VAL A 2 -8.66 15.35 0.48
CA VAL A 2 -9.56 16.45 0.09
C VAL A 2 -10.88 15.87 -0.41
N ARG A 3 -12.02 16.32 0.12
CA ARG A 3 -13.36 15.87 -0.32
C ARG A 3 -13.72 16.53 -1.65
N LYS A 4 -14.10 15.72 -2.63
CA LYS A 4 -14.67 16.16 -3.91
C LYS A 4 -16.04 15.51 -4.11
N GLN A 5 -16.97 16.24 -4.70
CA GLN A 5 -18.28 15.75 -5.13
C GLN A 5 -18.32 15.76 -6.65
N VAL A 6 -18.71 14.64 -7.24
CA VAL A 6 -18.81 14.46 -8.70
C VAL A 6 -20.12 13.76 -9.03
N TYR A 7 -20.78 14.20 -10.08
CA TYR A 7 -21.95 13.52 -10.61
C TYR A 7 -21.49 12.42 -11.59
N ILE A 8 -22.08 11.24 -11.47
CA ILE A 8 -21.84 10.10 -12.36
C ILE A 8 -23.15 9.62 -12.96
N GLN A 9 -23.08 8.96 -14.11
CA GLN A 9 -24.26 8.38 -14.76
C GLN A 9 -24.78 7.17 -13.97
N LYS A 10 -26.08 6.91 -14.03
CA LYS A 10 -26.70 5.73 -13.38
C LYS A 10 -26.03 4.41 -13.78
N SER A 11 -25.64 4.27 -15.05
CA SER A 11 -24.94 3.08 -15.54
C SER A 11 -23.53 2.93 -14.94
N GLN A 12 -22.87 4.04 -14.57
CA GLN A 12 -21.56 4.02 -13.93
C GLN A 12 -21.69 3.64 -12.45
N GLU A 13 -22.71 4.15 -11.76
CA GLU A 13 -23.06 3.77 -10.38
C GLU A 13 -23.26 2.25 -10.23
N GLU A 14 -24.07 1.66 -11.11
CA GLU A 14 -24.33 0.21 -11.08
C GLU A 14 -23.06 -0.62 -11.29
N ARG A 15 -22.18 -0.18 -12.20
CA ARG A 15 -20.88 -0.83 -12.46
C ARG A 15 -19.90 -0.63 -11.31
N LEU A 16 -19.87 0.56 -10.72
CA LEU A 16 -19.01 0.90 -9.59
C LEU A 16 -19.30 0.01 -8.39
N LYS A 17 -20.58 -0.15 -8.03
CA LYS A 17 -21.05 -1.04 -6.97
C LYS A 17 -20.61 -2.49 -7.18
N LYS A 18 -20.84 -3.03 -8.37
CA LYS A 18 -20.46 -4.41 -8.72
C LYS A 18 -18.95 -4.62 -8.58
N VAL A 19 -18.15 -3.68 -9.09
CA VAL A 19 -16.68 -3.77 -9.01
C VAL A 19 -16.19 -3.65 -7.57
N ALA A 20 -16.71 -2.70 -6.80
CA ALA A 20 -16.36 -2.51 -5.40
C ALA A 20 -16.64 -3.78 -4.58
N GLN A 21 -17.84 -4.34 -4.72
CA GLN A 21 -18.24 -5.59 -4.06
C GLN A 21 -17.35 -6.77 -4.47
N SER A 22 -17.13 -6.97 -5.77
CA SER A 22 -16.29 -8.08 -6.27
C SER A 22 -14.85 -8.04 -5.76
N ARG A 23 -14.35 -6.84 -5.42
CA ARG A 23 -12.97 -6.63 -4.94
C ARG A 23 -12.88 -6.49 -3.42
N GLY A 24 -13.99 -6.48 -2.69
CA GLY A 24 -14.01 -6.28 -1.24
C GLY A 24 -13.46 -4.93 -0.79
N VAL A 25 -13.62 -3.87 -1.60
CA VAL A 25 -13.15 -2.51 -1.28
C VAL A 25 -14.29 -1.50 -1.42
N SER A 26 -14.11 -0.29 -0.88
CA SER A 26 -15.12 0.77 -1.02
C SER A 26 -15.19 1.33 -2.45
N GLU A 27 -16.35 1.87 -2.82
CA GLU A 27 -16.53 2.58 -4.11
C GLU A 27 -15.57 3.76 -4.26
N ALA A 28 -15.32 4.48 -3.17
CA ALA A 28 -14.34 5.56 -3.13
C ALA A 28 -12.91 5.08 -3.43
N GLU A 29 -12.54 3.87 -3.03
CA GLU A 29 -11.25 3.28 -3.37
C GLU A 29 -11.14 2.99 -4.87
N ILE A 30 -12.21 2.49 -5.49
CA ILE A 30 -12.26 2.29 -6.95
C ILE A 30 -12.12 3.63 -7.68
N ILE A 31 -12.82 4.68 -7.26
CA ILE A 31 -12.73 6.02 -7.85
C ILE A 31 -11.31 6.58 -7.72
N ARG A 32 -10.67 6.45 -6.55
CA ARG A 32 -9.29 6.90 -6.35
C ARG A 32 -8.32 6.18 -7.29
N ARG A 33 -8.41 4.85 -7.41
CA ARG A 33 -7.55 4.07 -8.33
C ARG A 33 -7.78 4.46 -9.79
N ALA A 34 -9.03 4.67 -10.20
CA ALA A 34 -9.35 5.12 -11.54
C ALA A 34 -8.74 6.50 -11.83
N LEU A 35 -8.83 7.43 -10.87
CA LEU A 35 -8.23 8.75 -10.95
C LEU A 35 -6.70 8.67 -11.06
N GLU A 36 -6.05 7.84 -10.26
CA GLU A 36 -4.60 7.60 -10.35
C GLU A 36 -4.16 7.08 -11.72
N VAL A 37 -4.92 6.14 -12.30
CA VAL A 37 -4.63 5.64 -13.66
C VAL A 37 -4.77 6.75 -14.70
N GLU A 38 -5.80 7.59 -14.60
CA GLU A 38 -6.03 8.67 -15.54
C GLU A 38 -4.97 9.77 -15.42
N LEU A 39 -4.59 10.16 -14.20
CA LEU A 39 -3.52 11.13 -13.97
C LEU A 39 -2.18 10.65 -14.55
N ARG A 40 -1.85 9.36 -14.37
CA ARG A 40 -0.64 8.77 -14.99
C ARG A 40 -0.68 8.81 -16.51
N ARG A 41 -1.83 8.55 -17.12
CA ARG A 41 -2.02 8.63 -18.59
C ARG A 41 -1.85 10.05 -19.09
N ALA A 42 -2.36 11.04 -18.34
CA ALA A 42 -2.19 12.45 -18.63
C ALA A 42 -0.76 12.96 -18.38
N GLY A 43 0.20 12.09 -18.06
CA GLY A 43 1.60 12.45 -17.83
C GLY A 43 1.88 12.99 -16.42
N TYR A 44 0.86 13.11 -15.57
CA TYR A 44 1.03 13.38 -14.14
C TYR A 44 1.51 12.10 -13.45
N ARG A 45 2.81 11.88 -13.52
CA ARG A 45 3.46 10.91 -12.64
C ARG A 45 3.56 11.56 -11.27
N GLN A 46 3.18 10.83 -10.23
CA GLN A 46 3.62 11.16 -8.88
C GLN A 46 5.15 11.32 -8.98
N ALA A 47 5.67 12.50 -8.67
CA ALA A 47 7.11 12.72 -8.71
C ALA A 47 7.75 11.58 -7.92
N TYR A 48 8.66 10.83 -8.55
CA TYR A 48 9.41 9.85 -7.82
C TYR A 48 10.05 10.57 -6.63
N ASP A 49 9.80 10.07 -5.43
CA ASP A 49 10.50 10.56 -4.26
C ASP A 49 11.95 10.09 -4.40
N ASN A 50 12.74 10.92 -5.08
CA ASN A 50 14.13 10.65 -5.38
C ASN A 50 14.94 10.50 -4.08
N GLU A 51 14.51 11.15 -2.99
CA GLU A 51 15.13 11.01 -1.69
C GLU A 51 14.82 9.63 -1.10
N ALA A 52 13.57 9.18 -1.12
CA ALA A 52 13.19 7.83 -0.69
C ALA A 52 13.90 6.76 -1.53
N PHE A 53 14.02 6.95 -2.85
CA PHE A 53 14.73 6.03 -3.72
C PHE A 53 16.23 5.99 -3.41
N SER A 54 16.84 7.14 -3.15
CA SER A 54 18.25 7.22 -2.75
C SER A 54 18.50 6.53 -1.41
N LYS A 55 17.61 6.72 -0.42
CA LYS A 55 17.67 6.02 0.88
C LYS A 55 17.53 4.51 0.72
N PHE A 56 16.60 4.06 -0.13
CA PHE A 56 16.43 2.64 -0.45
C PHE A 56 17.70 2.05 -1.07
N LEU A 57 18.28 2.71 -2.07
CA LEU A 57 19.51 2.26 -2.72
C LEU A 57 20.69 2.18 -1.75
N ALA A 58 20.88 3.21 -0.93
CA ALA A 58 21.95 3.23 0.08
C ALA A 58 21.79 2.08 1.08
N PHE A 59 20.58 1.81 1.55
CA PHE A 59 20.30 0.71 2.46
C PHE A 59 20.57 -0.67 1.82
N MET A 60 20.17 -0.86 0.56
CA MET A 60 20.45 -2.11 -0.17
C MET A 60 21.96 -2.33 -0.38
N GLN A 61 22.70 -1.27 -0.69
CA GLN A 61 24.16 -1.34 -0.79
C GLN A 61 24.80 -1.67 0.56
N GLU A 62 24.33 -1.06 1.65
CA GLU A 62 24.80 -1.39 3.00
C GLU A 62 24.55 -2.85 3.35
N LEU A 63 23.38 -3.40 2.99
CA LEU A 63 23.06 -4.82 3.20
C LEU A 63 23.97 -5.75 2.41
N ASP A 64 24.31 -5.40 1.17
CA ASP A 64 25.21 -6.19 0.31
C ASP A 64 26.64 -6.26 0.86
N GLN A 65 27.10 -5.21 1.54
CA GLN A 65 28.40 -5.19 2.20
C GLN A 65 28.45 -5.99 3.51
N ARG A 66 27.31 -6.47 4.02
CA ARG A 66 27.28 -7.26 5.26
C ARG A 66 27.71 -8.70 4.98
N PRO A 67 28.37 -9.36 5.95
CA PRO A 67 28.73 -10.76 5.80
C PRO A 67 27.48 -11.63 5.56
N PRO A 68 27.60 -12.74 4.82
CA PRO A 68 26.50 -13.65 4.58
C PRO A 68 25.86 -14.07 5.91
N ILE A 69 24.53 -13.94 5.99
CA ILE A 69 23.79 -14.39 7.17
C ILE A 69 23.95 -15.90 7.27
N PRO A 70 24.45 -16.45 8.39
CA PRO A 70 24.55 -17.89 8.56
C PRO A 70 23.20 -18.55 8.29
N GLN A 71 23.19 -19.62 7.49
CA GLN A 71 21.97 -20.37 7.22
C GLN A 71 21.50 -21.08 8.51
N ARG A 72 20.69 -20.37 9.30
CA ARG A 72 20.03 -20.90 10.49
C ARG A 72 18.60 -21.30 10.11
N LYS A 73 18.11 -22.39 10.68
CA LYS A 73 16.68 -22.70 10.64
C LYS A 73 15.93 -21.51 11.25
N ARG A 74 14.86 -21.06 10.57
CA ARG A 74 13.97 -20.04 11.14
C ARG A 74 13.48 -20.54 12.49
N ASP A 75 13.69 -19.72 13.51
CA ASP A 75 13.25 -19.97 14.89
C ASP A 75 11.92 -19.27 15.22
N TRP A 76 11.32 -18.63 14.21
CA TRP A 76 10.02 -17.98 14.29
C TRP A 76 9.06 -18.57 13.26
N THR A 77 7.79 -18.65 13.63
CA THR A 77 6.69 -18.85 12.68
C THR A 77 6.07 -17.50 12.30
N ARG A 78 5.29 -17.50 11.23
CA ARG A 78 4.53 -16.33 10.81
C ARG A 78 3.58 -15.88 11.92
N ASP A 79 2.90 -16.82 12.57
CA ASP A 79 1.89 -16.53 13.59
C ASP A 79 2.54 -15.90 14.82
N ASP A 80 3.73 -16.37 15.23
CA ASP A 80 4.51 -15.76 16.31
C ASP A 80 4.81 -14.28 16.06
N LEU A 81 5.18 -13.92 14.82
CA LEU A 81 5.45 -12.53 14.43
C LEU A 81 4.20 -11.67 14.47
N TYR A 82 3.04 -12.20 14.08
CA TYR A 82 1.78 -11.47 14.16
C TYR A 82 1.34 -11.29 15.62
N GLU A 83 1.47 -12.30 16.46
CA GLU A 83 1.20 -12.21 17.89
C GLU A 83 2.12 -11.20 18.58
N GLU A 84 3.43 -11.23 18.31
CA GLU A 84 4.39 -10.27 18.87
C GLU A 84 4.05 -8.84 18.41
N ARG A 85 3.72 -8.67 17.12
CA ARG A 85 3.31 -7.37 16.58
C ARG A 85 2.04 -6.87 17.26
N MET A 86 1.02 -7.71 17.42
CA MET A 86 -0.21 -7.32 18.11
C MET A 86 0.10 -6.91 19.55
N LYS A 87 0.85 -7.72 20.32
CA LYS A 87 1.27 -7.40 21.71
C LYS A 87 2.06 -6.09 21.81
N ARG A 88 2.89 -5.76 20.82
CA ARG A 88 3.69 -4.51 20.80
C ARG A 88 2.82 -3.26 20.62
N TYR A 89 1.73 -3.35 19.86
CA TYR A 89 0.87 -2.22 19.51
C TYR A 89 -0.46 -2.19 20.27
N ASP A 90 -0.79 -3.22 21.07
CA ASP A 90 -2.00 -3.28 21.90
C ASP A 90 -1.98 -2.33 23.11
N ARG A 91 -0.88 -1.61 23.33
CA ARG A 91 -0.72 -0.68 24.46
C ARG A 91 -1.22 0.72 24.13
N HIS A 92 -2.44 0.87 23.61
CA HIS A 92 -3.16 2.16 23.49
C HIS A 92 -4.69 1.97 23.39
N SER A 93 -5.28 1.19 24.29
CA SER A 93 -6.72 1.23 24.57
C SER A 93 -6.96 1.26 26.08
N ASP A 94 -6.71 2.42 26.68
CA ASP A 94 -7.37 2.93 27.89
C ASP A 94 -7.35 4.46 27.84
#